data_AF-A0A9Q1CJ00-F1
#
_entry.id   AF-A0A9Q1CJ00-F1
#
_cell.length_a   1.000
_cell.length_b   1.000
_cell.length_c   1.000
_cell.angle_alpha   90.00
_cell.angle_beta   90.00
_cell.angle_gamma   90.00
#
_symmetry.space_group_name_H-M   'P 1'
#
loop_
_entity.id
_entity.type
_entity.pdbx_description
1 polymer ?
#
loop_
_entity_poly.entity_id
_entity_poly.type
_entity_poly.pdbx_seq_one_letter_code
_entity_poly.pdbx_strand_id
1 'polypeptide(L)'
;MSELQANKLTGRDEDERSVETSGRENTMDYEVRGSSFKTTCSKTGVPIHWYDTLSKVPRGFSCFIAHEFLDALPVHKFQKTDVGWQEVLVDIDDSRSPEDLRFVLSAGATPASTVLIKKDEKRNHLEVSPQSGIVMQELSDRISTDGGMGLVVDYGHCGEKEDTLRAFQGHKLHDILKNPGSADVTADVDFNYLKEVAGDQVLTFGPVPQGQFLQMLGIQTRLKMLLRQATSKQQSDLVSGYRMLVDPAEMGERFKMLAIFPQRKDNHRPAGFPP
;
A
#
# COMPACT_ATOMS: atom_id res chain seq x y z
N MET A 1 10.37 -0.08 -8.55
CA MET A 1 11.14 1.04 -7.94
C MET A 1 12.12 1.57 -8.98
N SER A 2 12.02 2.85 -9.36
CA SER A 2 12.99 3.42 -10.30
C SER A 2 14.35 3.64 -9.61
N GLU A 3 15.45 3.52 -10.35
CA GLU A 3 16.81 3.72 -9.84
C GLU A 3 16.99 5.08 -9.14
N LEU A 4 16.22 6.09 -9.57
CA LEU A 4 16.18 7.43 -8.98
C LEU A 4 15.73 7.45 -7.51
N GLN A 5 14.77 6.61 -7.12
CA GLN A 5 14.33 6.52 -5.72
C GLN A 5 15.39 5.85 -4.84
N ALA A 6 16.08 4.83 -5.39
CA ALA A 6 17.18 4.20 -4.69
C ALA A 6 18.35 5.18 -4.47
N ASN A 7 18.76 5.93 -5.49
CA ASN A 7 19.90 6.85 -5.37
C ASN A 7 19.65 7.99 -4.35
N LYS A 8 18.42 8.51 -4.27
CA LYS A 8 18.05 9.52 -3.25
C LYS A 8 18.13 8.99 -1.82
N LEU A 9 17.80 7.71 -1.59
CA LEU A 9 17.88 7.07 -0.28
C LEU A 9 19.33 6.73 0.11
N THR A 10 20.19 6.43 -0.86
CA THR A 10 21.54 5.91 -0.62
C THR A 10 22.64 6.95 -0.78
N GLY A 11 22.32 8.18 -1.20
CA GLY A 11 23.28 9.28 -1.28
C GLY A 11 24.39 9.09 -2.31
N ARG A 12 24.18 8.27 -3.35
CA ARG A 12 25.09 8.22 -4.50
C ARG A 12 24.75 9.39 -5.42
N ASP A 13 25.39 10.53 -5.17
CA ASP A 13 25.57 11.55 -6.19
C ASP A 13 26.55 11.00 -7.24
N GLU A 14 26.38 11.35 -8.51
CA GLU A 14 27.08 10.78 -9.69
C GLU A 14 28.60 11.05 -9.76
N ASP A 15 29.23 11.49 -8.68
CA ASP A 15 30.66 11.75 -8.62
C ASP A 15 31.30 10.85 -7.56
N GLU A 16 31.83 9.68 -7.97
CA GLU A 16 33.17 9.30 -7.51
C GLU A 16 33.79 8.17 -8.36
N ARG A 17 35.03 8.46 -8.77
CA ARG A 17 35.91 7.65 -9.60
C ARG A 17 36.31 6.37 -8.89
N SER A 18 36.58 5.36 -9.72
CA SER A 18 37.28 4.11 -9.38
C SER A 18 38.34 4.28 -8.29
N VAL A 19 38.09 3.68 -7.12
CA VAL A 19 39.12 3.37 -6.13
C VAL A 19 39.15 1.85 -5.96
N GLU A 20 40.11 1.21 -6.62
CA GLU A 20 40.54 -0.13 -6.29
C GLU A 20 41.09 -0.14 -4.86
N THR A 21 40.55 -0.98 -4.00
CA THR A 21 41.26 -1.39 -2.78
C THR A 21 41.23 -2.90 -2.64
N SER A 22 42.45 -3.44 -2.67
CA SER A 22 42.82 -4.83 -2.51
C SER A 22 42.59 -5.34 -1.08
N GLY A 23 42.00 -6.54 -0.98
CA GLY A 23 42.39 -7.59 -0.04
C GLY A 23 42.15 -7.38 1.47
N ARG A 24 41.17 -8.12 2.01
CA ARG A 24 41.39 -9.23 2.95
C ARG A 24 40.08 -9.95 3.23
N GLU A 25 40.01 -11.21 2.80
CA GLU A 25 38.98 -12.17 3.15
C GLU A 25 39.00 -12.39 4.66
N ASN A 26 37.83 -12.24 5.29
CA ASN A 26 37.55 -12.87 6.57
C ASN A 26 36.14 -13.44 6.46
N THR A 27 36.06 -14.58 5.78
CA THR A 27 34.89 -15.46 5.76
C THR A 27 34.79 -16.14 7.12
N MET A 28 33.88 -15.66 7.96
CA MET A 28 33.24 -16.51 8.96
C MET A 28 31.80 -16.72 8.55
N ASP A 29 31.54 -17.97 8.18
CA ASP A 29 30.27 -18.51 7.77
C ASP A 29 29.18 -18.27 8.83
N TYR A 30 28.12 -17.58 8.40
CA TYR A 30 26.79 -17.76 8.95
C TYR A 30 25.87 -18.15 7.80
N GLU A 31 25.49 -19.43 7.82
CA GLU A 31 24.64 -20.08 6.83
C GLU A 31 23.27 -19.38 6.67
N VAL A 32 22.93 -19.17 5.39
CA VAL A 32 21.60 -18.99 4.78
C VAL A 32 20.64 -18.01 5.51
N ARG A 33 20.97 -16.72 5.48
CA ARG A 33 19.95 -15.66 5.55
C ARG A 33 19.51 -15.34 4.13
N GLY A 34 18.20 -15.33 3.86
CA GLY A 34 17.61 -15.06 2.54
C GLY A 34 18.37 -13.93 1.83
N SER A 35 18.97 -14.24 0.68
CA SER A 35 19.92 -13.34 0.03
C SER A 35 19.19 -12.09 -0.47
N SER A 36 19.40 -10.95 0.18
CA SER A 36 18.99 -9.65 -0.34
C SER A 36 19.60 -9.46 -1.73
N PHE A 37 18.81 -9.03 -2.72
CA PHE A 37 19.35 -8.83 -4.08
C PHE A 37 20.14 -7.51 -4.20
N LYS A 38 20.00 -6.61 -3.22
CA LYS A 38 20.79 -5.38 -3.10
C LYS A 38 21.01 -5.07 -1.62
N THR A 39 22.20 -4.58 -1.31
CA THR A 39 22.57 -4.07 0.02
C THR A 39 23.35 -2.77 -0.12
N THR A 40 23.13 -1.82 0.78
CA THR A 40 23.89 -0.57 0.89
C THR A 40 23.75 0.02 2.30
N CYS A 41 24.17 1.27 2.50
CA CYS A 41 24.06 1.99 3.74
C CYS A 41 23.38 3.35 3.54
N SER A 42 22.67 3.85 4.54
CA SER A 42 22.15 5.23 4.57
C SER A 42 23.30 6.23 4.76
N LYS A 43 23.02 7.53 4.57
CA LYS A 43 23.97 8.62 4.88
C LYS A 43 24.44 8.64 6.34
N THR A 44 23.67 8.04 7.26
CA THR A 44 23.98 7.97 8.70
C THR A 44 24.57 6.63 9.13
N GLY A 45 24.87 5.72 8.20
CA GLY A 45 25.48 4.43 8.51
C GLY A 45 24.47 3.31 8.85
N VAL A 46 23.17 3.51 8.58
CA VAL A 46 22.16 2.46 8.79
C VAL A 46 22.18 1.49 7.60
N PRO A 47 22.35 0.17 7.82
CA PRO A 47 22.34 -0.80 6.73
C PRO A 47 20.95 -0.89 6.08
N ILE A 48 20.91 -0.96 4.75
CA ILE A 48 19.69 -1.06 3.95
C ILE A 48 19.80 -2.29 3.04
N HIS A 49 18.78 -3.14 3.08
CA HIS A 49 18.69 -4.35 2.29
C HIS A 49 17.40 -4.33 1.47
N TRP A 50 17.46 -4.79 0.22
CA TRP A 50 16.29 -4.98 -0.63
C TRP A 50 15.98 -6.46 -0.78
N TYR A 51 14.70 -6.76 -0.63
CA TYR A 51 14.10 -8.08 -0.81
C TYR A 51 12.96 -7.95 -1.81
N ASP A 52 12.77 -8.98 -2.64
CA ASP A 52 11.71 -9.02 -3.65
C ASP A 52 10.36 -9.47 -3.08
N THR A 53 10.40 -10.11 -1.91
CA THR A 53 9.25 -10.71 -1.22
C THR A 53 9.44 -10.57 0.28
N LEU A 54 8.32 -10.43 0.99
CA LEU A 54 8.33 -10.29 2.46
C LEU A 54 8.92 -11.54 3.14
N SER A 55 8.70 -12.74 2.58
CA SER A 55 9.20 -14.00 3.14
C SER A 55 10.73 -14.07 3.24
N LYS A 56 11.47 -13.36 2.38
CA LYS A 56 12.95 -13.31 2.40
C LYS A 56 13.51 -12.31 3.41
N VAL A 57 12.69 -11.40 3.94
CA VAL A 57 13.13 -10.45 4.96
C VAL A 57 13.52 -11.22 6.23
N PRO A 58 14.64 -10.93 6.91
CA PRO A 58 15.00 -11.60 8.15
C PRO A 58 13.88 -11.56 9.20
N ARG A 59 13.74 -12.64 9.98
CA ARG A 59 12.79 -12.75 11.09
C ARG A 59 13.24 -11.93 12.30
N GLY A 60 12.29 -11.48 13.12
CA GLY A 60 12.52 -10.70 14.33
C GLY A 60 11.58 -9.50 14.46
N PHE A 61 11.62 -8.83 15.62
CA PHE A 61 10.80 -7.65 15.90
C PHE A 61 10.93 -6.62 14.78
N SER A 62 9.82 -6.25 14.16
CA SER A 62 9.80 -5.41 12.95
C SER A 62 8.69 -4.37 13.00
N CYS A 63 8.96 -3.20 12.40
CA CYS A 63 7.94 -2.18 12.13
C CYS A 63 7.66 -2.15 10.62
N PHE A 64 6.43 -2.46 10.22
CA PHE A 64 6.02 -2.50 8.82
C PHE A 64 5.28 -1.21 8.45
N ILE A 65 5.61 -0.63 7.29
CA ILE A 65 4.90 0.52 6.72
C ILE A 65 4.55 0.17 5.28
N ALA A 66 3.26 0.16 4.96
CA ALA A 66 2.74 0.03 3.61
C ALA A 66 1.98 1.33 3.29
N HIS A 67 2.56 2.19 2.46
CA HIS A 67 2.01 3.50 2.11
C HIS A 67 1.82 3.58 0.61
N GLU A 68 0.56 3.66 0.14
CA GLU A 68 0.18 3.59 -1.29
C GLU A 68 0.80 2.35 -1.95
N PHE A 69 0.50 1.18 -1.36
CA PHE A 69 1.06 -0.09 -1.80
C PHE A 69 -0.04 -1.07 -2.20
N LEU A 70 -1.15 -1.09 -1.47
CA LEU A 70 -2.21 -2.07 -1.68
C LEU A 70 -3.15 -1.65 -2.79
N ASP A 71 -3.33 -0.35 -3.02
CA ASP A 71 -4.14 0.19 -4.12
C ASP A 71 -3.58 -0.13 -5.52
N ALA A 72 -2.28 -0.38 -5.60
CA ALA A 72 -1.59 -0.81 -6.82
C ALA A 72 -1.65 -2.33 -7.04
N LEU A 73 -2.17 -3.11 -6.09
CA LEU A 73 -2.27 -4.56 -6.24
C LEU A 73 -3.48 -4.95 -7.12
N PRO A 74 -3.38 -6.03 -7.92
CA PRO A 74 -4.47 -6.48 -8.77
C PRO A 74 -5.77 -6.73 -8.01
N VAL A 75 -6.88 -6.37 -8.65
CA VAL A 75 -8.24 -6.60 -8.16
C VAL A 75 -9.03 -7.46 -9.15
N HIS A 76 -9.87 -8.34 -8.61
CA HIS A 76 -10.98 -8.95 -9.33
C HIS A 76 -12.20 -8.05 -9.19
N LYS A 77 -13.00 -7.92 -10.26
CA LYS A 77 -14.26 -7.19 -10.26
C LYS A 77 -15.42 -8.18 -10.44
N PHE A 78 -16.46 -8.04 -9.64
CA PHE A 78 -17.65 -8.88 -9.70
C PHE A 78 -18.90 -8.02 -9.80
N GLN A 79 -19.90 -8.52 -10.52
CA GLN A 79 -21.21 -7.92 -10.67
C GLN A 79 -22.29 -8.94 -10.35
N LYS A 80 -23.27 -8.53 -9.52
CA LYS A 80 -24.46 -9.30 -9.19
C LYS A 80 -25.50 -9.15 -10.30
N THR A 81 -25.96 -10.27 -10.83
CA THR A 81 -27.00 -10.34 -11.86
C THR A 81 -28.13 -11.27 -11.44
N ASP A 82 -29.17 -11.40 -12.26
CA ASP A 82 -30.32 -12.26 -12.00
C ASP A 82 -29.94 -13.75 -11.90
N VAL A 83 -28.82 -14.16 -12.48
CA VAL A 83 -28.30 -15.55 -12.43
C VAL A 83 -27.25 -15.76 -11.35
N GLY A 84 -26.88 -14.72 -10.59
CA GLY A 84 -25.90 -14.77 -9.51
C GLY A 84 -24.71 -13.82 -9.74
N TRP A 85 -23.60 -14.08 -9.05
CA TRP A 85 -22.39 -13.29 -9.21
C TRP A 85 -21.59 -13.73 -10.43
N GLN A 86 -21.31 -12.77 -11.31
CA GLN A 86 -20.47 -12.93 -12.49
C GLN A 86 -19.21 -12.08 -12.33
N GLU A 87 -18.09 -12.56 -12.86
CA GLU A 87 -16.84 -11.84 -12.86
C GLU A 87 -16.79 -10.90 -14.08
N VAL A 88 -16.30 -9.68 -13.88
CA VAL A 88 -16.04 -8.73 -14.95
C VAL A 88 -14.64 -9.03 -15.50
N LEU A 89 -14.59 -9.41 -16.77
CA LEU A 89 -13.38 -9.80 -17.50
C LEU A 89 -13.08 -8.79 -18.60
N VAL A 90 -11.88 -8.87 -19.15
CA VAL A 90 -11.48 -8.09 -20.33
C VAL A 90 -11.46 -9.01 -21.55
N ASP A 91 -12.10 -8.57 -22.62
CA ASP A 91 -12.21 -9.28 -23.90
C ASP A 91 -11.92 -8.33 -25.07
N ILE A 92 -11.73 -8.89 -26.27
CA ILE A 92 -11.51 -8.11 -27.49
C ILE A 92 -12.84 -7.46 -27.92
N ASP A 93 -12.76 -6.20 -28.36
CA ASP A 93 -13.88 -5.48 -28.97
C ASP A 93 -13.79 -5.48 -30.50
N ASP A 94 -14.17 -6.60 -31.12
CA ASP A 94 -14.22 -6.78 -32.57
C ASP A 94 -15.12 -5.75 -33.31
N SER A 95 -15.94 -4.99 -32.59
CA SER A 95 -16.84 -3.98 -33.18
C SER A 95 -16.14 -2.67 -33.54
N ARG A 96 -14.97 -2.38 -32.97
CA ARG A 96 -14.22 -1.14 -33.21
C ARG A 96 -12.90 -1.38 -33.92
N SER A 97 -12.06 -2.27 -33.37
CA SER A 97 -10.73 -2.59 -33.87
C SER A 97 -10.24 -3.92 -33.27
N PRO A 98 -9.40 -4.73 -33.97
CA PRO A 98 -8.84 -5.96 -33.41
C PRO A 98 -7.95 -5.77 -32.16
N GLU A 99 -7.54 -4.53 -31.88
CA GLU A 99 -6.68 -4.17 -30.75
C GLU A 99 -7.46 -3.51 -29.59
N ASP A 100 -8.75 -3.19 -29.80
CA ASP A 100 -9.56 -2.55 -28.77
C ASP A 100 -10.06 -3.59 -27.74
N LEU A 101 -10.11 -3.17 -26.49
CA LEU A 101 -10.54 -3.99 -25.36
C LEU A 101 -11.86 -3.49 -24.80
N ARG A 102 -12.66 -4.40 -24.26
CA ARG A 102 -13.90 -4.08 -23.54
C ARG A 102 -14.06 -4.93 -22.29
N PHE A 103 -14.84 -4.43 -21.33
CA PHE A 103 -15.30 -5.24 -20.21
C PHE A 103 -16.46 -6.13 -20.65
N VAL A 104 -16.43 -7.39 -20.23
CA VAL A 104 -17.51 -8.37 -20.43
C VAL A 104 -17.81 -9.11 -19.12
N LEU A 105 -19.01 -9.66 -18.99
CA LEU A 105 -19.35 -10.53 -17.88
C LEU A 105 -19.00 -11.99 -18.23
N SER A 106 -18.46 -12.72 -17.26
CA SER A 106 -18.25 -14.17 -17.39
C SER A 106 -19.57 -14.87 -17.70
N ALA A 107 -19.58 -15.92 -18.53
CA ALA A 107 -20.81 -16.61 -18.92
C ALA A 107 -21.57 -17.27 -17.73
N GLY A 108 -20.89 -17.45 -16.60
CA GLY A 108 -21.44 -17.95 -15.34
C GLY A 108 -20.45 -17.73 -14.20
N ALA A 109 -20.64 -18.45 -13.10
CA ALA A 109 -19.74 -18.37 -11.95
C ALA A 109 -18.32 -18.85 -12.30
N THR A 110 -17.31 -18.09 -11.86
CA THR A 110 -15.89 -18.43 -11.99
C THR A 110 -15.37 -18.95 -10.65
N PRO A 111 -14.22 -19.65 -10.61
CA PRO A 111 -13.62 -20.03 -9.34
C PRO A 111 -13.41 -18.83 -8.40
N ALA A 112 -12.99 -17.69 -8.95
CA ALA A 112 -12.83 -16.44 -8.21
C ALA A 112 -14.16 -15.96 -7.62
N SER A 113 -15.24 -15.94 -8.41
CA SER A 113 -16.55 -15.50 -7.90
C SER A 113 -17.14 -16.44 -6.84
N THR A 114 -16.75 -17.71 -6.83
CA THR A 114 -17.20 -18.68 -5.80
C THR A 114 -16.41 -18.60 -4.49
N VAL A 115 -15.13 -18.20 -4.55
CA VAL A 115 -14.21 -18.24 -3.40
C VAL A 115 -14.04 -16.87 -2.74
N LEU A 116 -13.99 -15.80 -3.54
CA LEU A 116 -13.64 -14.45 -3.06
C LEU A 116 -14.86 -13.66 -2.58
N ILE A 117 -16.07 -14.05 -2.98
CA ILE A 117 -17.30 -13.35 -2.62
C ILE A 117 -17.90 -13.98 -1.37
N LYS A 118 -18.19 -13.17 -0.37
CA LYS A 118 -18.86 -13.63 0.84
C LYS A 118 -20.33 -13.93 0.59
N LYS A 119 -20.87 -14.92 1.31
CA LYS A 119 -22.27 -15.34 1.19
C LYS A 119 -23.26 -14.25 1.60
N ASP A 120 -22.86 -13.35 2.49
CA ASP A 120 -23.67 -12.25 3.01
C ASP A 120 -23.37 -10.90 2.34
N GLU A 121 -22.64 -10.90 1.21
CA GLU A 121 -22.37 -9.69 0.44
C GLU A 121 -23.67 -9.04 -0.06
N LYS A 122 -23.80 -7.74 0.23
CA LYS A 122 -25.02 -6.96 -0.03
C LYS A 122 -24.89 -6.02 -1.23
N ARG A 123 -23.67 -5.73 -1.66
CA ARG A 123 -23.37 -4.88 -2.81
C ARG A 123 -23.82 -5.53 -4.13
N ASN A 124 -23.93 -4.69 -5.17
CA ASN A 124 -24.18 -5.15 -6.53
C ASN A 124 -22.89 -5.24 -7.37
N HIS A 125 -21.87 -4.45 -7.05
CA HIS A 125 -20.52 -4.64 -7.57
C HIS A 125 -19.52 -4.74 -6.43
N LEU A 126 -18.51 -5.57 -6.65
CA LEU A 126 -17.51 -5.88 -5.64
C LEU A 126 -16.13 -5.93 -6.30
N GLU A 127 -15.17 -5.24 -5.69
CA GLU A 127 -13.75 -5.35 -6.01
C GLU A 127 -13.04 -6.08 -4.88
N VAL A 128 -12.26 -7.11 -5.20
CA VAL A 128 -11.49 -7.89 -4.21
C VAL A 128 -10.05 -8.02 -4.67
N SER A 129 -9.09 -7.70 -3.80
CA SER A 129 -7.66 -7.97 -4.03
C SER A 129 -7.19 -9.17 -3.19
N PRO A 130 -7.09 -10.39 -3.77
CA PRO A 130 -6.55 -11.54 -3.06
C PRO A 130 -5.10 -11.32 -2.61
N GLN A 131 -4.30 -10.63 -3.42
CA GLN A 131 -2.90 -10.34 -3.10
C GLN A 131 -2.76 -9.43 -1.87
N SER A 132 -3.62 -8.42 -1.75
CA SER A 132 -3.69 -7.60 -0.53
C SER A 132 -4.00 -8.45 0.70
N GLY A 133 -4.88 -9.45 0.56
CA GLY A 133 -5.19 -10.39 1.64
C GLY A 133 -4.00 -11.27 2.02
N ILE A 134 -3.27 -11.80 1.06
CA ILE A 134 -2.04 -12.61 1.29
C ILE A 134 -0.98 -11.79 2.02
N VAL A 135 -0.72 -10.56 1.56
CA VAL A 135 0.25 -9.66 2.22
C VAL A 135 -0.19 -9.37 3.66
N MET A 136 -1.47 -9.08 3.88
CA MET A 136 -2.00 -8.79 5.20
C MET A 136 -1.91 -9.98 6.16
N GLN A 137 -2.16 -11.21 5.67
CA GLN A 137 -1.97 -12.45 6.42
C GLN A 137 -0.50 -12.65 6.79
N GLU A 138 0.43 -12.48 5.84
CA GLU A 138 1.86 -12.62 6.09
C GLU A 138 2.38 -11.59 7.12
N LEU A 139 1.90 -10.34 7.03
CA LEU A 139 2.17 -9.30 8.03
C LEU A 139 1.63 -9.67 9.41
N SER A 140 0.42 -10.23 9.46
CA SER A 140 -0.22 -10.65 10.72
C SER A 140 0.53 -11.80 11.37
N ASP A 141 0.95 -12.80 10.59
CA ASP A 141 1.81 -13.90 11.03
C ASP A 141 3.16 -13.41 11.57
N ARG A 142 3.81 -12.49 10.84
CA ARG A 142 5.07 -11.85 11.26
C ARG A 142 4.94 -11.15 12.60
N ILE A 143 3.95 -10.25 12.72
CA ILE A 143 3.74 -9.44 13.92
C ILE A 143 3.35 -10.32 15.12
N SER A 144 2.50 -11.32 14.90
CA SER A 144 2.08 -12.25 15.97
C SER A 144 3.23 -13.14 16.44
N THR A 145 4.06 -13.65 15.53
CA THR A 145 5.13 -14.61 15.85
C THR A 145 6.39 -13.93 16.39
N ASP A 146 6.84 -12.88 15.69
CA ASP A 146 8.14 -12.26 15.92
C ASP A 146 8.04 -10.97 16.76
N GLY A 147 6.82 -10.50 17.03
CA GLY A 147 6.54 -9.19 17.60
C GLY A 147 6.72 -8.06 16.59
N GLY A 148 6.20 -6.87 16.92
CA GLY A 148 6.32 -5.71 16.05
C GLY A 148 5.06 -4.86 16.01
N MET A 149 4.92 -4.10 14.93
CA MET A 149 3.72 -3.35 14.57
C MET A 149 3.69 -3.07 13.07
N GLY A 150 2.51 -2.81 12.52
CA GLY A 150 2.30 -2.43 11.13
C GLY A 150 1.43 -1.18 11.01
N LEU A 151 1.71 -0.37 9.99
CA LEU A 151 0.86 0.75 9.58
C LEU A 151 0.59 0.65 8.07
N VAL A 152 -0.67 0.47 7.71
CA VAL A 152 -1.16 0.50 6.33
C VAL A 152 -1.82 1.86 6.10
N VAL A 153 -1.41 2.54 5.03
CA VAL A 153 -1.86 3.86 4.64
C VAL A 153 -2.21 3.82 3.16
N ASP A 154 -3.49 3.98 2.85
CA ASP A 154 -3.93 3.91 1.46
C ASP A 154 -5.25 4.64 1.22
N TYR A 155 -5.58 4.90 -0.05
CA TYR A 155 -6.92 5.32 -0.44
C TYR A 155 -7.89 4.17 -0.22
N GLY A 156 -9.04 4.44 0.41
CA GLY A 156 -9.94 3.33 0.68
C GLY A 156 -11.28 3.67 1.28
N HIS A 157 -11.95 2.60 1.70
CA HIS A 157 -13.29 2.59 2.25
C HIS A 157 -13.46 1.42 3.23
N CYS A 158 -14.60 1.34 3.90
CA CYS A 158 -14.96 0.31 4.88
C CYS A 158 -16.14 -0.53 4.37
N GLY A 159 -16.01 -1.10 3.17
CA GLY A 159 -17.05 -1.94 2.56
C GLY A 159 -18.25 -1.22 1.92
N GLU A 160 -18.24 0.11 1.80
CA GLU A 160 -19.36 0.88 1.22
C GLU A 160 -19.24 1.17 -0.29
N LYS A 161 -18.04 1.12 -0.87
CA LYS A 161 -17.83 1.39 -2.30
C LYS A 161 -17.93 0.11 -3.13
N GLU A 162 -18.26 0.31 -4.40
CA GLU A 162 -18.55 -0.75 -5.38
C GLU A 162 -17.59 -0.75 -6.58
N ASP A 163 -17.43 0.38 -7.28
CA ASP A 163 -16.53 0.51 -8.43
C ASP A 163 -15.51 1.63 -8.16
N THR A 164 -14.24 1.25 -8.04
CA THR A 164 -13.18 2.19 -7.65
C THR A 164 -11.93 2.08 -8.52
N LEU A 165 -11.83 1.02 -9.34
CA LEU A 165 -10.76 0.86 -10.32
C LEU A 165 -10.74 2.04 -11.29
N ARG A 166 -9.60 2.72 -11.37
CA ARG A 166 -9.40 3.92 -12.18
C ARG A 166 -7.99 3.98 -12.72
N ALA A 167 -7.83 4.61 -13.88
CA ALA A 167 -6.52 4.87 -14.46
C ALA A 167 -6.24 6.37 -14.54
N PHE A 168 -5.00 6.78 -14.29
CA PHE A 168 -4.54 8.15 -14.41
C PHE A 168 -3.36 8.28 -15.38
N GLN A 169 -3.44 9.28 -16.25
CA GLN A 169 -2.33 9.66 -17.13
C GLN A 169 -2.15 11.17 -17.08
N GLY A 170 -0.95 11.64 -16.73
CA GLY A 170 -0.64 13.07 -16.66
C GLY A 170 -1.58 13.87 -15.74
N HIS A 171 -1.93 13.29 -14.58
CA HIS A 171 -2.88 13.84 -13.60
C HIS A 171 -4.34 14.00 -14.10
N LYS A 172 -4.75 13.23 -15.12
CA LYS A 172 -6.12 13.19 -15.61
C LYS A 172 -6.64 11.75 -15.64
N LEU A 173 -7.95 11.61 -15.43
CA LEU A 173 -8.61 10.32 -15.59
C LEU A 173 -8.42 9.81 -17.02
N HIS A 174 -7.99 8.58 -17.15
CA HIS A 174 -7.76 7.88 -18.40
C HIS A 174 -8.63 6.62 -18.45
N ASP A 175 -9.01 6.21 -19.65
CA ASP A 175 -9.70 4.94 -19.84
C ASP A 175 -8.71 3.79 -19.55
N ILE A 176 -9.09 2.86 -18.66
CA ILE A 176 -8.26 1.74 -18.22
C ILE A 176 -7.90 0.82 -19.40
N LEU A 177 -8.81 0.65 -20.35
CA LEU A 177 -8.66 -0.28 -21.46
C LEU A 177 -7.94 0.33 -22.66
N LYS A 178 -7.73 1.65 -22.66
CA LYS A 178 -7.04 2.35 -23.73
C LYS A 178 -5.54 2.34 -23.51
N ASN A 179 -4.77 1.90 -24.50
CA ASN A 179 -3.30 1.82 -24.45
C ASN A 179 -2.77 1.21 -23.12
N PRO A 180 -3.09 -0.05 -22.79
CA PRO A 180 -2.67 -0.67 -21.54
C PRO A 180 -1.17 -0.52 -21.29
N GLY A 181 -0.79 -0.21 -20.05
CA GLY A 181 0.59 0.07 -19.64
C GLY A 181 1.03 1.53 -19.79
N SER A 182 0.22 2.41 -20.39
CA SER A 182 0.52 3.84 -20.54
C SER A 182 -0.06 4.76 -19.45
N ALA A 183 -0.88 4.20 -18.56
CA ALA A 183 -1.54 4.90 -17.46
C ALA A 183 -1.32 4.11 -16.15
N ASP A 184 -1.32 4.85 -15.03
CA ASP A 184 -1.22 4.27 -13.69
C ASP A 184 -2.59 3.82 -13.22
N VAL A 185 -2.73 2.57 -12.76
CA VAL A 185 -4.01 1.96 -12.41
C VAL A 185 -4.06 1.74 -10.90
N THR A 186 -5.12 2.24 -10.27
CA THR A 186 -5.33 2.16 -8.81
C THR A 186 -6.76 1.72 -8.53
N ALA A 187 -6.96 1.01 -7.43
CA ALA A 187 -8.26 0.68 -6.87
C ALA A 187 -8.29 1.04 -5.38
N ASP A 188 -9.42 1.53 -4.88
CA ASP A 188 -9.54 1.85 -3.46
C ASP A 188 -9.46 0.56 -2.62
N VAL A 189 -8.75 0.63 -1.50
CA VAL A 189 -8.57 -0.47 -0.57
C VAL A 189 -9.81 -0.64 0.32
N ASP A 190 -10.35 -1.86 0.38
CA ASP A 190 -11.38 -2.24 1.34
C ASP A 190 -10.74 -2.59 2.70
N PHE A 191 -10.73 -1.63 3.62
CA PHE A 191 -10.11 -1.79 4.94
C PHE A 191 -10.88 -2.75 5.85
N ASN A 192 -12.17 -3.00 5.60
CA ASN A 192 -12.90 -4.03 6.34
C ASN A 192 -12.43 -5.42 5.91
N TYR A 193 -12.27 -5.63 4.61
CA TYR A 193 -11.66 -6.87 4.10
C TYR A 193 -10.26 -7.09 4.69
N LEU A 194 -9.39 -6.06 4.73
CA LEU A 194 -8.06 -6.18 5.35
C LEU A 194 -8.11 -6.58 6.83
N LYS A 195 -9.05 -6.02 7.61
CA LYS A 195 -9.19 -6.35 9.03
C LYS A 195 -9.62 -7.78 9.25
N GLU A 196 -10.50 -8.30 8.41
CA GLU A 196 -10.96 -9.68 8.50
C GLU A 196 -9.86 -10.68 8.13
N VAL A 197 -9.14 -10.44 7.02
CA VAL A 197 -8.06 -11.35 6.59
C VAL A 197 -6.83 -11.30 7.48
N ALA A 198 -6.62 -10.20 8.23
CA ALA A 198 -5.61 -10.15 9.29
C ALA A 198 -5.84 -11.21 10.38
N GLY A 199 -7.10 -11.61 10.57
CA GLY A 199 -7.50 -12.63 11.52
C GLY A 199 -7.33 -12.21 12.98
N ASP A 200 -7.66 -13.15 13.87
CA ASP A 200 -7.68 -12.87 15.31
C ASP A 200 -6.29 -12.88 15.95
N GLN A 201 -5.24 -13.34 15.27
CA GLN A 201 -3.87 -13.40 15.83
C GLN A 201 -3.25 -12.02 16.11
N VAL A 202 -3.83 -10.95 15.57
CA VAL A 202 -3.39 -9.57 15.75
C VAL A 202 -4.57 -8.67 16.11
N LEU A 203 -4.26 -7.53 16.71
CA LEU A 203 -5.21 -6.45 16.93
C LEU A 203 -5.10 -5.45 15.79
N THR A 204 -6.25 -5.06 15.23
CA THR A 204 -6.33 -3.99 14.23
C THR A 204 -6.99 -2.75 14.82
N PHE A 205 -6.39 -1.57 14.58
CA PHE A 205 -6.92 -0.28 15.03
C PHE A 205 -7.21 0.61 13.82
N GLY A 206 -8.39 1.23 13.80
CA GLY A 206 -8.90 1.99 12.67
C GLY A 206 -9.80 1.16 11.74
N PRO A 207 -9.93 1.55 10.46
CA PRO A 207 -9.23 2.67 9.83
C PRO A 207 -9.60 4.04 10.40
N VAL A 208 -8.68 4.99 10.35
CA VAL A 208 -8.91 6.41 10.72
C VAL A 208 -8.55 7.29 9.51
N PRO A 209 -9.32 8.36 9.20
CA PRO A 209 -8.93 9.31 8.16
C PRO A 209 -7.52 9.89 8.40
N GLN A 210 -6.72 10.01 7.34
CA GLN A 210 -5.36 10.54 7.40
C GLN A 210 -5.28 11.89 8.11
N GLY A 211 -6.19 12.80 7.78
CA GLY A 211 -6.22 14.14 8.38
C GLY A 211 -6.36 14.05 9.89
N GLN A 212 -7.30 13.25 10.38
CA GLN A 212 -7.49 13.04 11.82
C GLN A 212 -6.26 12.39 12.47
N PHE A 213 -5.72 11.34 11.88
CA PHE A 213 -4.53 10.64 12.38
C PHE A 213 -3.33 11.58 12.53
N LEU A 214 -3.03 12.36 11.49
CA LEU A 214 -1.90 13.30 11.48
C LEU A 214 -2.11 14.43 12.51
N GLN A 215 -3.34 14.93 12.66
CA GLN A 215 -3.66 15.93 13.69
C GLN A 215 -3.42 15.38 15.10
N MET A 216 -3.85 14.16 15.38
CA MET A 216 -3.63 13.51 16.67
C MET A 216 -2.13 13.29 16.97
N LEU A 217 -1.31 13.06 15.95
CA LEU A 217 0.15 12.98 16.08
C LEU A 217 0.86 14.34 16.16
N GLY A 218 0.11 15.46 16.12
CA GLY A 218 0.65 16.80 16.33
C GLY A 218 1.27 17.43 15.09
N ILE A 219 0.82 17.06 13.88
CA ILE A 219 1.33 17.63 12.62
C ILE A 219 1.24 19.17 12.59
N GLN A 220 0.22 19.78 13.20
CA GLN A 220 0.09 21.23 13.28
C GLN A 220 1.22 21.87 14.11
N THR A 221 1.62 21.23 15.22
CA THR A 221 2.74 21.69 16.04
C THR A 221 4.04 21.61 15.24
N ARG A 222 4.24 20.51 14.51
CA ARG A 222 5.41 20.34 13.64
C ARG A 222 5.45 21.41 12.53
N LEU A 223 4.32 21.71 11.90
CA LEU A 223 4.21 22.78 10.90
C LEU A 223 4.66 24.12 11.49
N LYS A 224 4.13 24.52 12.66
CA LYS A 224 4.51 25.78 13.33
C LYS A 224 6.00 25.87 13.60
N MET A 225 6.65 24.76 13.98
CA MET A 225 8.11 24.73 14.19
C MET A 225 8.88 24.92 12.89
N LEU A 226 8.47 24.24 11.81
CA LEU A 226 9.12 24.35 10.50
C LEU A 226 9.00 25.76 9.91
N LEU A 227 7.83 26.40 10.05
CA LEU A 227 7.60 27.74 9.54
C LEU A 227 8.52 28.81 10.17
N ARG A 228 8.99 28.61 11.42
CA ARG A 228 9.90 29.56 12.09
C ARG A 228 11.29 29.63 11.46
N GLN A 229 11.73 28.57 10.79
CA GLN A 229 13.07 28.48 10.18
C GLN A 229 13.01 28.49 8.64
N ALA A 230 11.81 28.45 8.07
CA ALA A 230 11.59 28.39 6.64
C ALA A 230 11.68 29.77 5.99
N THR A 231 12.24 29.82 4.78
CA THR A 231 12.12 30.97 3.88
C THR A 231 10.68 31.18 3.42
N SER A 232 10.33 32.38 2.94
CA SER A 232 8.96 32.68 2.50
C SER A 232 8.42 31.70 1.44
N LYS A 233 9.27 31.24 0.52
CA LYS A 233 8.90 30.22 -0.47
C LYS A 233 8.57 28.88 0.19
N GLN A 234 9.46 28.41 1.06
CA GLN A 234 9.26 27.16 1.81
C GLN A 234 8.03 27.23 2.72
N GLN A 235 7.72 28.39 3.30
CA GLN A 235 6.51 28.56 4.10
C GLN A 235 5.24 28.32 3.27
N SER A 236 5.17 28.87 2.06
CA SER A 236 4.05 28.64 1.14
C SER A 236 3.91 27.16 0.80
N ASP A 237 5.02 26.50 0.47
CA ASP A 237 5.03 25.07 0.13
C ASP A 237 4.60 24.20 1.33
N LEU A 238 5.08 24.52 2.54
CA LEU A 238 4.73 23.80 3.78
C LEU A 238 3.24 23.95 4.14
N VAL A 239 2.68 25.16 4.00
CA VAL A 239 1.26 25.41 4.28
C VAL A 239 0.38 24.69 3.24
N SER A 240 0.76 24.75 1.97
CA SER A 240 0.06 24.05 0.89
C SER A 240 0.09 22.53 1.10
N GLY A 241 1.27 21.96 1.38
CA GLY A 241 1.44 20.53 1.64
C GLY A 241 0.69 20.06 2.89
N TYR A 242 0.74 20.84 3.99
CA TYR A 242 -0.07 20.55 5.17
C TYR A 242 -1.56 20.48 4.82
N ARG A 243 -2.07 21.49 4.09
CA ARG A 243 -3.48 21.52 3.69
C ARG A 243 -3.82 20.30 2.84
N MET A 244 -3.02 19.99 1.82
CA MET A 244 -3.22 18.81 0.99
C MET A 244 -3.36 17.53 1.81
N LEU A 245 -2.51 17.35 2.83
CA LEU A 245 -2.48 16.15 3.67
C LEU A 245 -3.67 16.04 4.64
N VAL A 246 -4.16 17.15 5.20
CA VAL A 246 -5.16 17.12 6.29
C VAL A 246 -6.55 17.59 5.92
N ASP A 247 -6.70 18.35 4.82
CA ASP A 247 -7.99 18.90 4.40
C ASP A 247 -8.91 17.75 3.93
N PRO A 248 -10.12 17.61 4.49
CA PRO A 248 -11.08 16.57 4.08
C PRO A 248 -11.46 16.61 2.61
N ALA A 249 -11.41 17.79 1.96
CA ALA A 249 -11.69 17.92 0.53
C ALA A 249 -10.59 17.30 -0.36
N GLU A 250 -9.37 17.22 0.19
CA GLU A 250 -8.15 16.71 -0.46
C GLU A 250 -7.87 15.27 0.01
N MET A 251 -6.68 14.99 0.54
CA MET A 251 -6.27 13.65 0.99
C MET A 251 -6.78 13.30 2.40
N GLY A 252 -7.14 14.30 3.21
CA GLY A 252 -7.39 14.13 4.63
C GLY A 252 -8.48 13.12 4.96
N GLU A 253 -9.54 13.07 4.14
CA GLU A 253 -10.63 12.10 4.28
C GLU A 253 -10.43 10.87 3.39
N ARG A 254 -9.78 11.00 2.23
CA ARG A 254 -9.69 9.91 1.24
C ARG A 254 -8.71 8.82 1.66
N PHE A 255 -7.59 9.20 2.26
CA PHE A 255 -6.64 8.26 2.82
C PHE A 255 -7.07 7.77 4.19
N LYS A 256 -6.84 6.49 4.43
CA LYS A 256 -7.14 5.82 5.68
C LYS A 256 -5.89 5.20 6.26
N MET A 257 -5.81 5.21 7.59
CA MET A 257 -4.71 4.69 8.39
C MET A 257 -5.22 3.47 9.16
N LEU A 258 -4.61 2.30 8.97
CA LEU A 258 -4.91 1.07 9.70
C LEU A 258 -3.65 0.57 10.40
N ALA A 259 -3.72 0.46 11.73
CA ALA A 259 -2.64 -0.09 12.54
C ALA A 259 -2.86 -1.58 12.81
N ILE A 260 -1.75 -2.32 12.89
CA ILE A 260 -1.71 -3.75 13.21
C ILE A 260 -0.74 -3.96 14.35
N PHE A 261 -1.17 -4.65 15.40
CA PHE A 261 -0.37 -4.90 16.61
C PHE A 261 -0.51 -6.36 17.05
N PRO A 262 0.48 -6.94 17.74
CA PRO A 262 0.34 -8.27 18.31
C PRO A 262 -0.79 -8.27 19.33
N GLN A 263 -1.45 -9.42 19.52
CA GLN A 263 -2.39 -9.58 20.63
C GLN A 263 -1.70 -9.28 21.97
N ARG A 264 -2.36 -8.46 22.80
CA ARG A 264 -1.91 -8.18 24.17
C ARG A 264 -3.10 -8.16 25.11
N LYS A 265 -2.84 -8.43 26.39
CA LYS A 265 -3.86 -8.41 27.46
C LYS A 265 -4.21 -7.00 27.92
N ASP A 266 -3.37 -6.00 27.63
CA ASP A 266 -3.61 -4.60 27.98
C ASP A 266 -4.40 -3.89 26.86
N ASN A 267 -5.33 -3.03 27.26
CA ASN A 267 -6.15 -2.25 26.32
C ASN A 267 -5.40 -1.01 25.80
N HIS A 268 -4.08 -1.12 25.62
CA HIS A 268 -3.24 0.01 25.20
C HIS A 268 -3.45 0.27 23.72
N ARG A 269 -3.97 1.46 23.41
CA ARG A 269 -4.21 1.89 22.04
C ARG A 269 -2.97 2.58 21.46
N PRO A 270 -2.66 2.36 20.18
CA PRO A 270 -1.57 3.06 19.52
C PRO A 270 -1.86 4.56 19.38
N ALA A 271 -0.80 5.37 19.42
CA ALA A 271 -0.90 6.80 19.18
C ALA A 271 -1.50 7.08 17.80
N GLY A 272 -2.36 8.09 17.71
CA GLY A 272 -3.05 8.46 16.47
C GLY A 272 -4.37 7.72 16.21
N PHE A 273 -4.73 6.73 17.04
CA PHE A 273 -5.98 5.97 16.89
C PHE A 273 -6.94 6.25 18.06
N PRO A 274 -8.13 6.83 17.81
CA PRO A 274 -9.09 7.17 18.86
C PRO A 274 -9.73 5.92 19.51
N PRO A 275 -10.41 6.07 20.67
CA PRO A 275 -11.22 5.03 21.31
C PRO A 275 -12.34 4.51 20.41
#